data_AF-A0A2R4ZPM9-F1
#
_entry.id   AF-A0A2R4ZPM9-F1
#
_cell.length_a   1.000
_cell.length_b   1.000
_cell.length_c   1.000
_cell.angle_alpha   90.00
_cell.angle_beta   90.00
_cell.angle_gamma   90.00
#
_symmetry.space_group_name_H-M   'P 1'
#
loop_
_entity.id
_entity.type
_entity.pdbx_description
1 polymer ?
#
loop_
_entity_poly.entity_id
_entity_poly.type
_entity_poly.pdbx_seq_one_letter_code
_entity_poly.pdbx_strand_id
1 'polypeptide(L)'
;MGFILILNTHFNPSQWEKDGEVHYQGTSIDEKLLQEIRGLLPIPAIGIYGKGPIRRGTRTDRVDYTSLPPSFLVVDDVVVNDKGEPTFRFRRIAGIEGIQSKTLLSKLRDWPLYYLAPSERVIKILEELGIKPPSEWAGYIR
;
A
#
# COMPACT_ATOMS: atom_id res chain seq x y z
N MET A 1 10.93 13.70 -10.01
CA MET A 1 9.55 13.25 -10.29
C MET A 1 9.34 12.08 -9.35
N GLY A 2 8.56 12.29 -8.29
CA GLY A 2 8.51 11.35 -7.18
C GLY A 2 7.53 10.21 -7.39
N PHE A 3 7.61 9.23 -6.51
CA PHE A 3 6.73 8.07 -6.48
C PHE A 3 6.03 7.94 -5.14
N ILE A 4 4.88 7.29 -5.19
CA ILE A 4 4.13 6.83 -4.01
C ILE A 4 3.99 5.33 -4.14
N LEU A 5 4.37 4.60 -3.10
CA LEU A 5 4.23 3.16 -3.04
C LEU A 5 2.77 2.80 -2.69
N ILE A 6 2.12 2.04 -3.56
CA ILE A 6 0.78 1.52 -3.27
C ILE A 6 0.93 0.13 -2.68
N LEU A 7 0.30 -0.11 -1.52
CA LEU A 7 0.29 -1.38 -0.81
C LEU A 7 -1.16 -1.87 -0.65
N ASN A 8 -1.54 -2.88 -1.42
CA ASN A 8 -2.86 -3.50 -1.34
C ASN A 8 -2.80 -4.76 -0.48
N THR A 9 -3.70 -4.95 0.48
CA THR A 9 -3.76 -6.16 1.32
C THR A 9 -5.16 -6.68 1.50
N HIS A 10 -5.28 -8.00 1.66
CA HIS A 10 -6.50 -8.65 2.13
C HIS A 10 -6.21 -9.61 3.28
N PHE A 11 -5.03 -9.52 3.92
CA PHE A 11 -4.59 -10.50 4.92
C PHE A 11 -5.16 -10.24 6.32
N ASN A 12 -5.35 -8.97 6.67
CA ASN A 12 -5.83 -8.53 7.98
C ASN A 12 -6.70 -7.27 7.83
N PRO A 13 -7.93 -7.21 8.36
CA PRO A 13 -8.80 -6.04 8.30
C PRO A 13 -8.33 -4.85 9.16
N SER A 14 -7.28 -5.02 9.97
CA SER A 14 -6.67 -3.94 10.77
C SER A 14 -5.25 -3.60 10.32
N GLN A 15 -4.81 -4.09 9.16
CA GLN A 15 -3.42 -3.98 8.70
C GLN A 15 -2.91 -2.53 8.66
N TRP A 16 -3.77 -1.56 8.34
CA TRP A 16 -3.37 -0.17 8.14
C TRP A 16 -3.74 0.77 9.29
N GLU A 17 -4.21 0.23 10.42
CA GLU A 17 -4.73 1.04 11.54
C GLU A 17 -3.67 1.53 12.53
N LYS A 18 -2.44 1.02 12.42
CA LYS A 18 -1.28 1.39 13.25
C LYS A 18 0.02 1.11 12.52
N ASP A 19 1.14 1.63 13.04
CA ASP A 19 2.49 1.26 12.60
C ASP A 19 2.67 -0.25 12.61
N GLY A 20 3.44 -0.76 11.65
CA GLY A 20 3.68 -2.19 11.56
C GLY A 20 4.38 -2.63 10.29
N GLU A 21 4.14 -3.88 9.95
CA GLU A 21 4.74 -4.55 8.80
C GLU A 21 3.66 -5.31 8.03
N VAL A 22 3.80 -5.34 6.71
CA VAL A 22 2.97 -6.16 5.82
C VAL A 22 3.86 -7.15 5.09
N HIS A 23 3.58 -8.43 5.24
CA HIS A 23 4.31 -9.51 4.59
C HIS A 23 3.50 -10.07 3.42
N TYR A 24 4.07 -10.06 2.22
CA TYR A 24 3.41 -10.50 0.99
C TYR A 24 3.78 -11.95 0.63
N GLN A 25 3.27 -12.89 1.43
CA GLN A 25 3.50 -14.31 1.24
C GLN A 25 2.99 -14.81 -0.13
N GLY A 26 3.74 -15.71 -0.76
CA GLY A 26 3.40 -16.33 -2.04
C GLY A 26 3.60 -15.40 -3.24
N THR A 27 4.26 -14.26 -3.06
CA THR A 27 4.65 -13.36 -4.14
C THR A 27 6.15 -13.14 -4.13
N SER A 28 6.74 -12.98 -5.31
CA SER A 28 8.15 -12.61 -5.43
C SER A 28 8.24 -11.18 -5.95
N ILE A 29 9.04 -10.35 -5.31
CA ILE A 29 9.34 -9.01 -5.81
C ILE A 29 10.43 -9.09 -6.88
N ASP A 30 10.20 -8.40 -8.00
CA ASP A 30 11.21 -8.22 -9.03
C ASP A 30 12.41 -7.41 -8.49
N GLU A 31 13.63 -7.85 -8.81
CA GLU A 31 14.85 -7.24 -8.27
C GLU A 31 14.98 -5.77 -8.68
N LYS A 32 14.59 -5.40 -9.91
CA LYS A 32 14.65 -4.01 -10.36
C LYS A 32 13.68 -3.15 -9.55
N LEU A 33 12.44 -3.61 -9.37
CA LEU A 33 11.47 -2.93 -8.52
C LEU A 33 11.95 -2.81 -7.06
N LEU A 34 12.58 -3.86 -6.51
CA LEU A 34 13.14 -3.83 -5.17
C LEU A 34 14.23 -2.76 -5.02
N GLN A 35 15.16 -2.67 -5.98
CA GLN A 35 16.22 -1.66 -5.96
C GLN A 35 15.65 -0.24 -6.13
N GLU A 36 14.65 -0.05 -6.98
CA GLU A 36 13.95 1.23 -7.13
C GLU A 36 13.28 1.66 -5.82
N ILE A 37 12.56 0.76 -5.15
CA ILE A 37 11.93 1.06 -3.85
C ILE A 37 13.00 1.42 -2.82
N ARG A 38 14.06 0.61 -2.68
CA ARG A 38 15.15 0.86 -1.72
C ARG A 38 15.83 2.21 -1.93
N GLY A 39 16.03 2.62 -3.19
CA GLY A 39 16.60 3.93 -3.52
C GLY A 39 15.69 5.12 -3.17
N LEU A 40 14.41 4.87 -2.91
CA LEU A 40 13.41 5.90 -2.59
C LEU A 40 13.05 5.93 -1.09
N LEU A 41 13.52 4.98 -0.28
CA LEU A 41 13.21 4.94 1.15
C LEU A 41 13.84 6.13 1.91
N PRO A 42 13.14 6.68 2.92
CA PRO A 42 11.73 6.45 3.24
C PRO A 42 10.81 7.04 2.15
N ILE A 43 9.77 6.28 1.76
CA ILE A 43 8.88 6.64 0.65
C ILE A 43 7.43 6.83 1.13
N PRO A 44 6.68 7.84 0.63
CA PRO A 44 5.25 7.93 0.84
C PRO A 44 4.54 6.68 0.34
N ALA A 45 3.53 6.22 1.07
CA ALA A 45 2.77 5.06 0.67
C ALA A 45 1.28 5.17 0.99
N ILE A 46 0.44 4.45 0.25
CA ILE A 46 -0.98 4.28 0.57
C ILE A 46 -1.24 2.81 0.86
N GLY A 47 -1.71 2.53 2.07
CA GLY A 47 -2.28 1.23 2.44
C GLY A 47 -3.73 1.15 1.97
N ILE A 48 -4.05 0.15 1.16
CA ILE A 48 -5.37 -0.06 0.57
C ILE A 48 -5.86 -1.47 0.95
N TYR A 49 -7.14 -1.59 1.30
CA TYR A 49 -7.76 -2.89 1.54
C TYR A 49 -8.37 -3.47 0.27
N GLY A 50 -8.05 -4.73 -0.01
CA GLY A 50 -8.46 -5.48 -1.19
C GLY A 50 -9.42 -6.63 -0.87
N LYS A 51 -9.58 -7.49 -1.86
CA LYS A 51 -10.30 -8.76 -1.76
C LYS A 51 -9.38 -9.90 -2.17
N GLY A 52 -9.52 -11.05 -1.55
CA GLY A 52 -8.69 -12.20 -1.89
C GLY A 52 -8.94 -13.43 -1.02
N PRO A 53 -8.24 -14.53 -1.32
CA PRO A 53 -8.32 -15.74 -0.53
C PRO A 53 -7.48 -15.63 0.76
N ILE A 54 -8.06 -15.98 1.90
CA ILE A 54 -7.30 -16.25 3.14
C ILE A 54 -7.40 -17.74 3.45
N ARG A 55 -6.26 -18.38 3.69
CA ARG A 55 -6.20 -19.77 4.15
C ARG A 55 -6.35 -19.83 5.67
N ARG A 56 -7.32 -20.59 6.16
CA ARG A 56 -7.57 -20.88 7.57
C ARG A 56 -7.56 -22.40 7.76
N GLY A 57 -6.39 -22.95 8.09
CA GLY A 57 -6.17 -24.39 8.15
C GLY A 57 -6.35 -25.06 6.77
N THR A 58 -7.33 -25.96 6.67
CA THR A 58 -7.67 -26.67 5.43
C THR A 58 -8.65 -25.92 4.54
N ARG A 59 -9.25 -24.81 5.03
CA ARG A 59 -10.26 -24.03 4.31
C ARG A 59 -9.65 -22.77 3.71
N THR A 60 -10.09 -22.42 2.51
CA THR A 60 -9.80 -21.12 1.88
C THR A 60 -11.08 -20.32 1.82
N ASP A 61 -11.14 -19.23 2.60
CA ASP A 61 -12.26 -18.28 2.56
C ASP A 61 -11.91 -17.11 1.64
N ARG A 62 -12.91 -16.59 0.92
CA ARG A 62 -12.77 -15.32 0.21
C ARG A 62 -13.21 -14.19 1.13
N VAL A 63 -12.31 -13.25 1.36
CA VAL A 63 -12.62 -12.02 2.11
C VAL A 63 -12.68 -10.83 1.16
N ASP A 64 -13.46 -9.84 1.56
CA ASP A 64 -13.53 -8.54 0.90
C ASP A 64 -13.46 -7.46 1.97
N TYR A 65 -12.34 -6.74 2.00
CA TYR A 65 -12.11 -5.62 2.91
C TYR A 65 -12.17 -4.28 2.17
N THR A 66 -12.60 -4.26 0.91
CA THR A 66 -12.58 -3.04 0.07
C THR A 66 -13.53 -1.94 0.57
N SER A 67 -14.44 -2.25 1.50
CA SER A 67 -15.28 -1.27 2.19
C SER A 67 -14.56 -0.50 3.30
N LEU A 68 -13.40 -0.96 3.76
CA LEU A 68 -12.59 -0.29 4.77
C LEU A 68 -11.86 0.92 4.18
N PRO A 69 -11.62 1.99 4.97
CA PRO A 69 -10.90 3.17 4.52
C PRO A 69 -9.42 2.84 4.25
N PRO A 70 -8.81 3.41 3.19
CA PRO A 70 -7.37 3.32 2.99
C PRO A 70 -6.63 4.19 4.02
N SER A 71 -5.31 4.09 4.07
CA SER A 71 -4.47 4.90 4.99
C SER A 71 -3.28 5.51 4.30
N PHE A 72 -2.92 6.72 4.73
CA PHE A 72 -1.66 7.36 4.42
C PHE A 72 -0.55 6.80 5.32
N LEU A 73 0.53 6.36 4.69
CA LEU A 73 1.67 5.72 5.32
C LEU A 73 2.98 6.37 4.85
N VAL A 74 4.05 6.03 5.57
CA VAL A 74 5.44 6.11 5.08
C VAL A 74 6.03 4.72 5.22
N VAL A 75 6.66 4.22 4.17
CA VAL A 75 7.42 2.96 4.23
C VAL A 75 8.88 3.33 4.48
N ASP A 76 9.41 2.81 5.59
CA ASP A 76 10.77 3.11 6.04
C ASP A 76 11.76 2.00 5.63
N ASP A 77 11.27 0.77 5.40
CA ASP A 77 12.13 -0.37 5.04
C ASP A 77 11.40 -1.43 4.20
N VAL A 78 12.17 -2.19 3.41
CA VAL A 78 11.74 -3.40 2.71
C VAL A 78 12.78 -4.51 2.83
N VAL A 79 12.37 -5.61 3.45
CA VAL A 79 13.17 -6.84 3.59
C VAL A 79 12.60 -7.91 2.69
N VAL A 80 13.46 -8.71 2.08
CA VAL A 80 13.06 -9.83 1.21
C VAL A 80 13.62 -11.11 1.81
N ASN A 81 12.78 -12.13 1.98
CA ASN A 81 13.22 -13.40 2.51
C ASN A 81 13.90 -14.28 1.45
N ASP A 82 14.32 -15.48 1.84
CA ASP A 82 14.94 -16.49 0.98
C ASP A 82 14.07 -16.94 -0.21
N LYS A 83 12.75 -16.75 -0.13
CA LYS A 83 11.79 -17.05 -1.19
C LYS A 83 11.49 -15.87 -2.10
N GLY A 84 12.13 -14.72 -1.89
CA GLY A 84 11.85 -13.51 -2.65
C GLY A 84 10.58 -12.76 -2.20
N GLU A 85 9.98 -13.14 -1.07
CA GLU A 85 8.75 -12.52 -0.56
C GLU A 85 9.08 -11.24 0.21
N PRO A 86 8.48 -10.09 -0.15
CA PRO A 86 8.78 -8.83 0.51
C PRO A 86 7.97 -8.63 1.80
N THR A 87 8.61 -8.02 2.78
CA THR A 87 8.01 -7.44 3.97
C THR A 87 8.29 -5.94 3.97
N PHE A 88 7.24 -5.13 3.95
CA PHE A 88 7.36 -3.67 4.04
C PHE A 88 7.07 -3.22 5.46
N ARG A 89 8.01 -2.46 6.04
CA ARG A 89 7.83 -1.81 7.34
C ARG A 89 7.37 -0.39 7.14
N PHE A 90 6.30 -0.02 7.82
CA PHE A 90 5.64 1.25 7.64
C PHE A 90 5.25 1.93 8.95
N ARG A 91 5.20 3.26 8.91
CA ARG A 91 4.54 4.11 9.88
C ARG A 91 3.23 4.62 9.31
N ARG A 92 2.20 4.64 10.13
CA ARG A 92 0.90 5.22 9.79
C ARG A 92 0.93 6.72 10.06
N ILE A 93 0.52 7.49 9.06
CA ILE A 93 0.28 8.93 9.24
C ILE A 93 -1.18 9.12 9.68
N ALA A 94 -2.13 8.70 8.84
CA ALA A 94 -3.56 8.91 9.09
C ALA A 94 -4.42 7.97 8.23
N GLY A 95 -5.64 7.70 8.66
CA GLY A 95 -6.68 7.11 7.82
C GLY A 95 -7.16 8.11 6.78
N ILE A 96 -7.54 7.62 5.60
CA ILE A 96 -8.19 8.41 4.55
C ILE A 96 -9.71 8.31 4.75
N GLU A 97 -10.20 9.06 5.73
CA GLU A 97 -11.62 9.07 6.11
C GLU A 97 -12.52 9.57 4.98
N GLY A 98 -13.78 9.11 4.98
CA GLY A 98 -14.79 9.54 4.00
C GLY A 98 -14.75 8.83 2.65
N ILE A 99 -13.74 7.99 2.39
CA ILE A 99 -13.72 7.11 1.22
C ILE A 99 -13.49 5.64 1.60
N GLN A 100 -13.84 4.75 0.67
CA GLN A 100 -13.59 3.32 0.79
C GLN A 100 -12.42 2.92 -0.11
N SER A 101 -11.68 1.88 0.26
CA SER A 101 -10.57 1.34 -0.54
C SER A 101 -11.01 0.98 -1.96
N LYS A 102 -12.25 0.48 -2.15
CA LYS A 102 -12.83 0.20 -3.48
C LYS A 102 -12.85 1.44 -4.40
N THR A 103 -13.11 2.62 -3.84
CA THR A 103 -13.17 3.88 -4.59
C THR A 103 -11.78 4.22 -5.11
N LEU A 104 -10.76 4.13 -4.25
CA LEU A 104 -9.39 4.42 -4.63
C LEU A 104 -8.83 3.40 -5.63
N LEU A 105 -9.09 2.11 -5.42
CA LEU A 105 -8.73 1.04 -6.38
C LEU A 105 -9.31 1.29 -7.77
N SER A 106 -10.58 1.72 -7.85
CA SER A 106 -11.24 1.99 -9.13
C SER A 106 -10.56 3.12 -9.94
N LYS A 107 -10.00 4.12 -9.24
CA LYS A 107 -9.29 5.26 -9.84
C LYS A 107 -7.85 4.90 -10.21
N LEU A 108 -7.19 4.10 -9.37
CA LEU A 108 -5.84 3.63 -9.60
C LEU A 108 -5.74 2.63 -10.75
N ARG A 109 -6.81 1.92 -11.12
CA ARG A 109 -6.88 0.99 -12.28
C ARG A 109 -5.83 -0.14 -12.31
N ASP A 110 -5.01 -0.24 -11.27
CA ASP A 110 -3.91 -1.19 -11.11
C ASP A 110 -4.20 -2.05 -9.87
N TRP A 111 -4.07 -3.37 -10.02
CA TRP A 111 -4.41 -4.36 -8.99
C TRP A 111 -3.27 -5.26 -8.50
N PRO A 112 -1.97 -4.99 -8.74
CA PRO A 112 -0.94 -5.78 -8.06
C PRO A 112 -0.98 -5.51 -6.56
N LEU A 113 -0.43 -6.44 -5.78
CA LEU A 113 -0.39 -6.33 -4.32
C LEU A 113 0.46 -5.14 -3.85
N TYR A 114 1.47 -4.76 -4.63
CA TYR A 114 2.27 -3.57 -4.40
C TYR A 114 2.86 -3.06 -5.72
N TYR A 115 3.04 -1.74 -5.84
CA TYR A 115 3.67 -1.10 -7.00
C TYR A 115 4.00 0.38 -6.75
N LEU A 116 4.94 0.93 -7.52
CA LEU A 116 5.23 2.36 -7.53
C LEU A 116 4.27 3.09 -8.49
N ALA A 117 3.61 4.12 -7.99
CA ALA A 117 2.78 5.02 -8.78
C ALA A 117 3.42 6.42 -8.85
N PRO A 118 3.39 7.11 -10.01
CA PRO A 118 3.85 8.50 -10.10
C PRO A 118 3.09 9.38 -9.11
N SER A 119 3.80 10.20 -8.33
CA SER A 119 3.17 11.02 -7.28
C SER A 119 2.11 11.97 -7.83
N GLU A 120 2.37 12.59 -8.98
CA GLU A 120 1.43 13.50 -9.67
C GLU A 120 0.10 12.81 -10.00
N ARG A 121 0.14 11.54 -10.44
CA ARG A 121 -1.06 10.74 -10.74
C ARG A 121 -1.87 10.50 -9.47
N VAL A 122 -1.20 10.11 -8.39
CA VAL A 122 -1.85 9.82 -7.11
C VAL A 122 -2.42 11.09 -6.48
N ILE A 123 -1.67 12.18 -6.48
CA ILE A 123 -2.11 13.48 -5.96
C ILE A 123 -3.36 13.95 -6.70
N LYS A 124 -3.37 13.88 -8.04
CA LYS A 124 -4.54 14.23 -8.84
C LYS A 124 -5.77 13.38 -8.47
N ILE A 125 -5.60 12.07 -8.25
CA ILE A 125 -6.70 11.20 -7.81
C ILE A 125 -7.22 11.62 -6.43
N LEU A 126 -6.33 11.97 -5.49
CA LEU A 126 -6.73 12.44 -4.17
C LEU A 126 -7.49 13.77 -4.25
N GLU A 127 -7.02 14.70 -5.07
CA GLU A 127 -7.69 15.99 -5.33
C GLU A 127 -9.09 15.82 -5.93
N GLU A 128 -9.25 14.94 -6.92
CA GLU A 128 -10.56 14.59 -7.50
C GLU A 128 -11.53 14.01 -6.47
N LEU A 129 -11.02 13.39 -5.42
CA LEU A 129 -11.80 12.82 -4.32
C LEU A 129 -11.97 13.80 -3.15
N GLY A 130 -11.47 15.03 -3.25
CA GLY A 130 -11.53 16.04 -2.19
C GLY A 130 -10.62 15.73 -0.98
N ILE A 131 -9.60 14.89 -1.18
CA ILE A 131 -8.67 14.45 -0.13
C ILE A 131 -7.37 15.23 -0.24
N LYS A 132 -6.93 15.79 0.88
CA LYS A 132 -5.63 16.46 0.98
C LYS A 132 -4.56 15.45 1.45
N PRO A 133 -3.45 15.27 0.71
CA PRO A 133 -2.32 14.49 1.19
C PRO A 133 -1.72 15.08 2.47
N PRO A 134 -1.15 14.26 3.37
CA PRO A 134 -0.50 14.77 4.58
C PRO A 134 0.73 15.61 4.22
N SER A 135 0.97 16.67 4.98
CA SER A 135 2.14 17.55 4.78
C SER A 135 3.46 16.80 4.94
N GLU A 136 3.50 15.75 5.76
CA GLU A 136 4.68 14.91 5.96
C GLU A 136 5.18 14.29 4.65
N TRP A 137 4.31 13.99 3.68
CA TRP A 137 4.73 13.47 2.36
C TRP A 137 5.61 14.45 1.58
N ALA A 138 5.46 15.76 1.78
CA ALA A 138 6.24 16.76 1.04
C ALA A 138 7.76 16.64 1.28
N GLY A 139 8.18 16.07 2.42
CA GLY A 139 9.59 15.82 2.72
C GLY A 139 10.19 14.60 2.02
N TYR A 140 9.36 13.72 1.45
CA TYR A 140 9.79 12.45 0.87
C TYR A 140 9.55 12.33 -0.65
N ILE A 141 8.68 13.16 -1.22
CA ILE A 141 8.48 13.20 -2.68
C ILE A 141 9.70 13.91 -3.31
N ARG A 142 10.64 13.14 -3.87
CA ARG A 142 11.87 13.60 -4.55
C ARG A 142 11.76 13.54 -6.07
#